data_AF-A0A2P8WF87-F1
#
_entry.id   AF-A0A2P8WF87-F1
#
_cell.length_a   1.000
_cell.length_b   1.000
_cell.length_c   1.000
_cell.angle_alpha   90.00
_cell.angle_beta   90.00
_cell.angle_gamma   90.00
#
_symmetry.space_group_name_H-M   'P 1'
#
loop_
_entity.id
_entity.type
_entity.pdbx_description
1 polymer ?
#
loop_
_entity_poly.entity_id
_entity_poly.type
_entity_poly.pdbx_seq_one_letter_code
_entity_poly.pdbx_strand_id
1 'polypeptide(L)' 'MRIQDLLAESPSLRPYLHTEQAQCYANARELAAVETGLALTTFPETCPYPLRAILTDGFLPN' A
#
# COMPACT_ATOMS: atom_id res chain seq x y z
N MET A 1 -9.38 11.29 9.39
CA MET A 1 -7.96 11.67 9.29
C MET A 1 -7.38 10.98 8.07
N ARG A 2 -6.84 11.73 7.12
CA ARG A 2 -6.35 11.19 5.84
C ARG A 2 -4.84 11.03 5.89
N ILE A 3 -4.29 10.04 5.16
CA ILE A 3 -2.86 9.75 5.21
C ILE A 3 -1.98 10.94 4.80
N GLN A 4 -2.47 11.81 3.92
CA GLN A 4 -1.76 13.02 3.51
C GLN A 4 -1.66 14.06 4.65
N ASP A 5 -2.68 14.17 5.49
CA ASP A 5 -2.68 15.09 6.65
C ASP A 5 -1.59 14.66 7.64
N LEU A 6 -1.54 13.36 7.96
CA LEU A 6 -0.51 12.77 8.83
C LEU A 6 0.91 13.02 8.31
N LEU A 7 1.12 12.90 7.00
CA LEU A 7 2.41 13.13 6.36
C LEU A 7 2.79 14.61 6.24
N ALA A 8 1.81 15.52 6.35
CA ALA A 8 2.05 16.95 6.47
C ALA A 8 2.45 17.32 7.91
N GLU A 9 1.78 16.74 8.90
CA GLU A 9 2.08 16.94 10.33
C GLU A 9 3.41 16.28 10.75
N SER A 10 3.80 15.18 10.10
CA SER A 10 5.02 14.43 10.40
C SER A 10 5.81 14.09 9.12
N PRO A 11 6.53 15.06 8.52
CA PRO A 11 7.32 14.83 7.30
C PRO A 11 8.40 13.76 7.44
N SER A 12 8.88 13.51 8.68
CA SER A 12 9.85 12.46 9.02
C SER A 12 9.34 11.04 8.78
N LEU A 13 8.02 10.84 8.59
CA LEU A 13 7.44 9.53 8.27
C LEU A 13 7.59 9.16 6.79
N ARG A 14 7.89 10.12 5.90
CA ARG A 14 7.98 9.85 4.46
C ARG A 14 9.07 8.83 4.09
N PRO A 15 10.31 8.90 4.65
CA PRO A 15 11.33 7.88 4.40
C PRO A 15 10.92 6.51 4.93
N TYR A 16 10.22 6.47 6.07
CA TYR A 16 9.76 5.22 6.69
C TYR A 16 8.77 4.47 5.78
N LEU A 17 7.86 5.19 5.12
CA LEU A 17 6.92 4.58 4.17
C LEU A 17 7.63 3.89 3.00
N HIS A 18 8.77 4.41 2.54
CA HIS A 18 9.55 3.76 1.49
C HIS A 18 10.17 2.44 1.96
N THR A 19 10.60 2.37 3.21
CA THR A 19 11.16 1.15 3.80
C THR A 19 10.08 0.08 4.04
N GLU A 20 8.91 0.50 4.50
CA GLU A 20 7.83 -0.43 4.90
C GLU A 20 6.90 -0.84 3.76
N GLN A 21 6.92 -0.15 2.61
CA GLN A 21 5.97 -0.39 1.51
C GLN A 21 5.88 -1.87 1.12
N ALA A 22 7.02 -2.56 1.02
CA ALA A 22 7.09 -3.96 0.64
C ALA A 22 6.36 -4.86 1.66
N GLN A 23 6.60 -4.65 2.95
CA GLN A 23 5.95 -5.40 4.02
C GLN A 23 4.46 -5.11 4.09
N CYS A 24 4.06 -3.83 4.00
CA CYS A 24 2.65 -3.45 3.97
C CYS A 24 1.91 -4.13 2.81
N TYR A 25 2.52 -4.20 1.63
CA TYR A 25 1.92 -4.85 0.47
C TYR A 25 1.86 -6.38 0.60
N ALA A 26 2.88 -7.00 1.19
CA ALA A 26 2.87 -8.44 1.50
C ALA A 26 1.71 -8.80 2.45
N ASN A 27 1.48 -7.99 3.49
CA ASN A 27 0.35 -8.20 4.39
C ASN A 27 -0.99 -7.94 3.67
N ALA A 28 -1.08 -6.87 2.87
CA ALA A 28 -2.31 -6.49 2.17
C ALA A 28 -2.82 -7.59 1.23
N ARG A 29 -1.94 -8.29 0.52
CA ARG A 29 -2.37 -9.39 -0.34
C ARG A 29 -2.81 -10.64 0.40
N GLU A 30 -2.26 -10.90 1.58
CA GLU A 30 -2.65 -12.05 2.40
C GLU A 30 -4.07 -11.82 2.90
N LEU A 31 -4.33 -10.60 3.38
CA LEU A 31 -5.67 -10.16 3.74
C LEU A 31 -6.63 -10.24 2.55
N ALA A 32 -6.24 -9.71 1.38
CA ALA A 32 -7.09 -9.77 0.18
C ALA A 32 -7.36 -11.21 -0.27
N ALA A 33 -6.38 -12.11 -0.20
CA ALA A 33 -6.57 -13.53 -0.51
C ALA A 33 -7.56 -14.19 0.44
N VAL A 34 -7.47 -13.90 1.73
CA VAL A 34 -8.42 -14.39 2.75
C VAL A 34 -9.82 -13.85 2.50
N GLU A 35 -9.97 -12.54 2.26
CA GLU A 35 -11.27 -11.88 2.07
C GLU A 35 -11.97 -12.30 0.77
N THR A 36 -11.21 -12.47 -0.31
CA THR A 36 -11.76 -12.82 -1.63
C THR A 36 -11.87 -14.33 -1.88
N GLY A 37 -11.17 -15.14 -1.08
CA GLY A 37 -11.03 -16.58 -1.30
C GLY A 37 -10.15 -16.95 -2.51
N LEU A 38 -9.49 -15.97 -3.15
CA LEU A 38 -8.58 -16.22 -4.26
C LEU A 38 -7.22 -16.73 -3.75
N ALA A 39 -6.55 -17.55 -4.55
CA ALA A 39 -5.19 -18.00 -4.23
C ALA A 39 -4.23 -16.81 -4.13
N LEU A 40 -3.28 -16.84 -3.19
CA LEU A 40 -2.29 -15.78 -3.01
C LEU A 40 -1.49 -15.47 -4.29
N THR A 41 -1.28 -16.48 -5.12
CA THR A 41 -0.63 -16.39 -6.44
C THR A 41 -1.39 -15.55 -7.46
N THR A 42 -2.67 -15.23 -7.20
CA THR A 42 -3.49 -14.31 -8.01
C THR A 42 -3.03 -12.87 -7.84
N PHE A 43 -2.37 -12.56 -6.72
CA PHE A 43 -1.86 -11.22 -6.41
C PHE A 43 -0.36 -11.13 -6.76
N PRO A 44 0.10 -10.07 -7.46
CA PRO A 44 1.50 -9.92 -7.87
C PRO A 44 2.47 -9.93 -6.68
N GLU A 45 3.61 -10.65 -6.75
CA GLU A 45 4.66 -10.77 -5.70
C GLU A 45 5.29 -9.46 -5.22
N THR A 46 5.24 -8.41 -6.00
CA THR A 46 5.69 -7.08 -5.59
C THR A 46 4.60 -6.08 -5.88
N CYS A 47 4.60 -4.96 -5.14
CA CYS A 47 3.61 -3.92 -5.36
C CYS A 47 3.81 -3.33 -6.77
N PRO A 48 2.83 -3.43 -7.68
CA PRO A 48 2.99 -2.92 -9.03
C PRO A 48 2.90 -1.38 -9.09
N TYR A 49 2.48 -0.75 -7.98
CA TYR A 49 2.25 0.69 -7.92
C TYR A 49 3.34 1.41 -7.13
N PRO A 50 3.79 2.58 -7.61
CA PRO A 50 4.72 3.40 -6.84
C PRO A 50 4.02 4.00 -5.63
N LEU A 51 4.76 4.21 -4.53
CA LEU A 51 4.22 4.79 -3.29
C LEU A 51 3.41 6.07 -3.51
N ARG A 52 3.86 6.95 -4.42
CA ARG A 52 3.14 8.19 -4.77
C ARG A 52 1.70 7.94 -5.26
N ALA A 53 1.49 6.87 -6.03
CA ALA A 53 0.17 6.54 -6.57
C ALA A 53 -0.73 6.00 -5.46
N ILE A 54 -0.19 5.12 -4.61
CA ILE A 54 -0.90 4.53 -3.46
C ILE A 54 -1.34 5.59 -2.45
N LEU A 55 -0.52 6.65 -2.26
CA LEU A 55 -0.84 7.77 -1.37
C LEU A 55 -1.74 8.84 -2.02
N THR A 56 -2.00 8.73 -3.33
CA THR A 56 -2.91 9.63 -4.03
C THR A 56 -4.34 9.23 -3.71
N ASP A 57 -5.14 10.19 -3.27
CA ASP A 57 -6.53 9.92 -2.96
C ASP A 57 -7.34 9.52 -4.19
N GLY A 58 -8.25 8.56 -4.00
CA GLY A 58 -9.11 8.06 -5.07
C GLY A 58 -8.34 7.33 -6.17
N PHE A 59 -7.06 6.99 -5.96
CA PHE A 59 -6.31 6.17 -6.90
C PHE A 59 -6.99 4.81 -7.07
N LEU A 60 -7.39 4.52 -8.30
CA LEU A 60 -7.88 3.23 -8.74
C LEU A 60 -7.02 2.80 -9.93
N PRO A 61 -6.36 1.64 -9.87
CA PRO A 61 -5.65 1.11 -11.02
C PRO A 61 -6.63 0.69 -12.11
N ASN A 62 -6.22 0.86 -13.37
CA ASN A 62 -7.01 0.48 -14.56
C ASN A 62 -7.04 -1.04 -14.78
#